data_AF-A0A3C1E210-F1
#
_entry.id   AF-A0A3C1E210-F1
#
_cell.length_a   1.000
_cell.length_b   1.000
_cell.length_c   1.000
_cell.angle_alpha   90.00
_cell.angle_beta   90.00
_cell.angle_gamma   90.00
#
_symmetry.space_group_name_H-M   'P 1'
#
loop_
_entity.id
_entity.type
_entity.pdbx_description
1 polymer ?
#
loop_
_entity_poly.entity_id
_entity_poly.type
_entity_poly.pdbx_seq_one_letter_code
_entity_poly.pdbx_strand_id
1 'polypeptide(L)'
;MASSNPAFNNSPAFSERSGVASQLPKIAAPNPQGMTAEQLTELYSRPSATPVETDRMTYEDTMVKIVVSFAILLGGAAVGWIFPALLLPAAIVGFVLALVNIFKKKPSPALILSYAAVEGIFVGGITSFFELRFPGIAVQAVIGTFVVVGVTLALFASGKIRASKKATKVFLIAMVGYLVFSVINVILMLTGATTDAFGLRS
;
A
#
# COMPACT_ATOMS: atom_id res chain seq x y z
N MET A 1 8.55 30.75 32.57
CA MET A 1 9.21 31.69 31.65
C MET A 1 9.42 30.96 30.34
N ALA A 2 8.60 31.25 29.32
CA ALA A 2 8.70 30.61 28.02
C ALA A 2 9.94 31.14 27.28
N SER A 3 10.83 30.25 26.84
CA SER A 3 12.02 30.65 26.10
C SER A 3 11.62 31.10 24.69
N SER A 4 11.92 32.37 24.39
CA SER A 4 11.74 33.03 23.10
C SER A 4 12.80 32.55 22.09
N ASN A 5 12.92 31.24 21.89
CA ASN A 5 13.92 30.67 21.02
C ASN A 5 13.37 30.52 19.58
N PRO A 6 13.88 31.30 18.61
CA PRO A 6 13.37 31.34 17.23
C PRO A 6 13.53 30.01 16.48
N ALA A 7 14.44 29.13 16.92
CA ALA A 7 14.62 27.81 16.32
C ALA A 7 13.39 26.90 16.47
N PHE A 8 12.63 27.04 17.56
CA PHE A 8 11.40 26.29 17.80
C PHE A 8 10.17 26.94 17.17
N ASN A 9 10.17 28.26 17.00
CA ASN A 9 9.04 29.00 16.46
C ASN A 9 8.92 28.88 14.93
N ASN A 10 10.04 28.68 14.24
CA ASN A 10 10.10 28.70 12.77
C ASN A 10 10.20 27.31 12.13
N SER A 11 10.18 26.22 12.91
CA SER A 11 10.32 24.86 12.38
C SER A 11 8.96 24.25 12.03
N PRO A 12 8.74 23.82 10.77
CA PRO A 12 7.49 23.20 10.31
C PRO A 12 7.05 21.99 11.15
N ALA A 13 8.03 21.22 11.67
CA ALA A 13 7.76 20.05 12.51
C ALA A 13 7.15 20.40 13.88
N PHE A 14 7.32 21.64 14.34
CA PHE A 14 6.78 22.14 15.61
C PHE A 14 5.60 23.11 15.41
N SER A 15 5.55 23.83 14.28
CA SER A 15 4.43 24.70 13.92
C SER A 15 3.23 23.96 13.32
N GLU A 16 3.41 22.77 12.71
CA GLU A 16 2.27 21.92 12.34
C GLU A 16 1.60 21.29 13.58
N ARG A 17 2.35 21.06 14.66
CA ARG A 17 1.80 20.49 15.89
C ARG A 17 0.90 21.47 16.66
N SER A 18 1.09 22.78 16.48
CA SER A 18 0.19 23.82 16.99
C SER A 18 -1.05 24.00 16.11
N GLY A 19 -1.00 23.64 14.82
CA GLY A 19 -2.16 23.60 13.93
C GLY A 19 -3.02 22.33 14.05
N VAL A 20 -2.40 21.16 14.20
CA VAL A 20 -3.13 19.87 14.37
C VAL A 20 -3.78 19.76 15.75
N ALA A 21 -3.29 20.50 16.76
CA ALA A 21 -3.98 20.65 18.04
C ALA A 21 -5.29 21.48 17.97
N SER A 22 -5.60 22.12 16.84
CA SER A 22 -6.79 22.97 16.68
C SER A 22 -7.97 22.30 15.95
N GLN A 23 -7.78 21.09 15.38
CA GLN A 23 -8.82 20.35 14.66
C GLN A 23 -9.20 18.99 15.28
N LEU A 24 -8.57 18.59 16.39
CA LEU A 24 -9.18 17.63 17.30
C LEU A 24 -10.44 18.28 17.91
N PRO A 25 -11.54 17.56 18.14
CA PRO A 25 -12.61 18.05 19.00
C PRO A 25 -11.95 18.57 20.26
N LYS A 26 -12.14 19.86 20.58
CA LYS A 26 -11.55 20.51 21.75
C LYS A 26 -12.02 19.79 23.01
N ILE A 27 -11.34 18.70 23.39
CA ILE A 27 -11.20 18.35 24.79
C ILE A 27 -10.19 19.35 25.30
N ALA A 28 -10.70 20.50 25.75
CA ALA A 28 -9.92 21.56 26.35
C ALA A 28 -8.94 20.92 27.36
N ALA A 29 -7.64 21.08 27.13
CA ALA A 29 -6.65 20.72 28.14
C ALA A 29 -6.97 21.50 29.43
N PRO A 30 -7.09 20.81 30.58
CA PRO A 30 -7.41 21.43 31.85
C PRO A 30 -6.69 22.73 32.10
N ASN A 31 -7.33 23.89 32.25
CA ASN A 31 -6.64 25.00 32.90
C ASN A 31 -6.41 24.56 34.38
N PRO A 32 -5.18 24.37 34.87
CA PRO A 32 -4.96 23.68 36.15
C PRO A 32 -5.47 24.46 37.39
N GLN A 33 -5.92 25.71 37.21
CA GLN A 33 -6.18 26.67 38.28
C GLN A 33 -7.66 26.81 38.68
N GLY A 34 -8.53 25.84 38.35
CA GLY A 34 -9.94 25.91 38.77
C GLY A 34 -10.78 24.66 38.54
N MET A 35 -10.16 23.49 38.37
CA MET A 35 -10.93 22.25 38.18
C MET A 35 -11.52 21.79 39.51
N THR A 36 -12.83 21.57 39.54
CA THR A 36 -13.51 20.99 40.72
C THR A 36 -13.09 19.53 40.90
N ALA A 37 -13.14 19.02 42.14
CA ALA A 37 -12.77 17.63 42.45
C ALA A 37 -13.57 16.60 41.62
N GLU A 38 -14.83 16.91 41.35
CA GLU A 38 -15.73 16.09 40.53
C GLU A 38 -15.29 16.03 39.06
N GLN A 39 -14.88 17.16 38.48
CA GLN A 39 -14.37 17.22 37.10
C GLN A 39 -13.04 16.47 36.94
N LEU A 40 -12.19 16.45 37.97
CA LEU A 40 -10.96 15.65 37.96
C LEU A 40 -11.29 14.15 38.00
N THR A 41 -12.20 13.73 38.88
CA THR A 41 -12.66 12.33 38.94
C THR A 41 -13.25 11.89 37.61
N GLU A 42 -14.07 12.73 36.96
CA GLU A 42 -14.64 12.42 35.63
C GLU A 42 -13.54 12.23 34.57
N LEU A 43 -12.54 13.11 34.56
CA LEU A 43 -11.40 13.03 33.64
C LEU A 43 -10.52 11.79 33.83
N TYR A 44 -10.38 11.31 35.08
CA TYR A 44 -9.69 10.05 35.38
C TYR A 44 -10.56 8.82 35.15
N SER A 45 -11.88 8.95 35.22
CA SER A 45 -12.84 7.86 34.99
C SER A 45 -13.14 7.61 33.52
N ARG A 46 -12.81 8.57 32.63
CA ARG A 46 -13.08 8.41 31.19
C ARG A 46 -12.27 7.25 30.58
N PRO A 47 -12.85 6.44 29.70
CA PRO A 47 -12.13 5.41 28.97
C PRO A 47 -10.94 5.97 28.20
N SER A 48 -9.88 5.16 28.05
CA SER A 48 -8.73 5.51 27.22
C SER A 48 -9.17 5.76 25.78
N ALA A 49 -8.66 6.84 25.16
CA ALA A 49 -9.00 7.21 23.80
C ALA A 49 -8.77 6.07 22.80
N THR A 50 -9.72 5.87 21.89
CA THR A 50 -9.66 4.85 20.85
C THR A 50 -8.66 5.26 19.74
N PRO A 51 -8.17 4.31 18.91
CA PRO A 51 -7.26 4.63 17.81
C PRO A 51 -7.85 5.63 16.80
N VAL A 52 -9.17 5.60 16.61
CA VAL A 52 -9.93 6.53 15.76
C VAL A 52 -9.88 7.95 16.33
N GLU A 53 -9.94 8.10 17.65
CA GLU A 53 -9.87 9.41 18.33
C GLU A 53 -8.44 9.96 18.41
N THR A 54 -7.44 9.08 18.37
CA THR A 54 -6.02 9.46 18.47
C THR A 54 -5.38 9.66 17.09
N ASP A 55 -6.12 9.40 16.00
CA ASP A 55 -5.61 9.37 14.62
C ASP A 55 -4.33 8.52 14.48
N ARG A 56 -4.30 7.38 15.19
CA ARG A 56 -3.16 6.44 15.19
C ARG A 56 -3.57 5.16 14.49
N MET A 57 -2.83 4.78 13.46
CA MET A 57 -3.09 3.55 12.71
C MET A 57 -2.66 2.32 13.53
N THR A 58 -3.59 1.40 13.77
CA THR A 58 -3.28 0.11 14.39
C THR A 58 -2.95 -0.96 13.34
N TYR A 59 -2.39 -2.08 13.79
CA TYR A 59 -2.21 -3.27 12.95
C TYR A 59 -3.54 -3.77 12.39
N GLU A 60 -4.60 -3.73 13.20
CA GLU A 60 -5.94 -4.13 12.79
C GLU A 60 -6.48 -3.21 11.69
N ASP A 61 -6.37 -1.89 11.86
CA ASP A 61 -6.78 -0.92 10.83
C ASP A 61 -6.02 -1.11 9.52
N THR A 62 -4.74 -1.44 9.62
CA THR A 62 -3.89 -1.70 8.45
C THR A 62 -4.36 -2.95 7.72
N MET A 63 -4.67 -4.01 8.46
CA MET A 63 -5.16 -5.27 7.90
C MET A 63 -6.48 -5.06 7.17
N VAL A 64 -7.45 -4.37 7.80
CA VAL A 64 -8.74 -4.06 7.19
C VAL A 64 -8.57 -3.26 5.90
N LYS A 65 -7.71 -2.23 5.88
CA LYS A 65 -7.45 -1.43 4.67
C LYS A 65 -6.84 -2.24 3.54
N ILE A 66 -5.92 -3.17 3.85
CA ILE A 66 -5.35 -4.09 2.86
C ILE A 66 -6.44 -5.00 2.29
N VAL A 67 -7.26 -5.61 3.16
CA VAL A 67 -8.34 -6.52 2.76
C VAL A 67 -9.38 -5.79 1.89
N VAL A 68 -9.81 -4.61 2.29
CA VAL A 68 -10.78 -3.80 1.51
C VAL A 68 -10.21 -3.41 0.15
N SER A 69 -8.96 -2.94 0.10
CA SER A 69 -8.31 -2.57 -1.16
C SER A 69 -8.16 -3.78 -2.09
N PHE A 70 -7.80 -4.93 -1.53
CA PHE A 70 -7.67 -6.18 -2.28
C PHE A 70 -9.02 -6.70 -2.78
N ALA A 71 -10.08 -6.62 -1.97
CA ALA A 71 -11.44 -7.00 -2.38
C ALA A 71 -11.94 -6.15 -3.55
N ILE A 72 -11.67 -4.84 -3.53
CA ILE A 72 -12.00 -3.94 -4.64
C ILE A 72 -11.22 -4.32 -5.90
N LEU A 73 -9.93 -4.62 -5.75
CA LEU A 73 -9.10 -5.09 -6.87
C LEU A 73 -9.65 -6.40 -7.46
N LEU A 74 -10.04 -7.38 -6.63
CA LEU A 74 -10.65 -8.63 -7.10
C LEU A 74 -11.99 -8.39 -7.81
N GLY A 75 -12.81 -7.46 -7.30
CA GLY A 75 -14.04 -7.03 -7.97
C GLY A 75 -13.76 -6.44 -9.35
N GLY A 76 -12.75 -5.57 -9.46
CA GLY A 76 -12.26 -5.06 -10.74
C GLY A 76 -11.76 -6.17 -11.66
N ALA A 77 -11.00 -7.13 -11.13
CA ALA A 77 -10.46 -8.25 -11.89
C ALA A 77 -11.56 -9.15 -12.47
N ALA A 78 -12.63 -9.40 -11.73
CA ALA A 78 -13.79 -10.11 -12.27
C ALA A 78 -14.43 -9.36 -13.45
N VAL A 79 -14.57 -8.04 -13.33
CA VAL A 79 -15.10 -7.19 -14.43
C VAL A 79 -14.17 -7.24 -15.64
N GLY A 80 -12.86 -7.06 -15.45
CA GLY A 80 -11.87 -7.13 -16.52
C GLY A 80 -11.82 -8.49 -17.21
N TRP A 81 -11.99 -9.56 -16.44
CA TRP A 81 -12.03 -10.92 -16.97
C TRP A 81 -13.21 -11.13 -17.94
N ILE A 82 -14.40 -10.66 -17.56
CA ILE A 82 -15.63 -10.75 -18.35
C ILE A 82 -15.58 -9.82 -19.57
N PHE A 83 -15.01 -8.62 -19.41
CA PHE A 83 -14.93 -7.59 -20.44
C PHE A 83 -13.47 -7.29 -20.83
N PRO A 84 -12.78 -8.19 -21.55
CA PRO A 84 -11.36 -8.03 -21.89
C PRO A 84 -11.09 -6.80 -22.79
N ALA A 85 -12.11 -6.27 -23.47
CA ALA A 85 -12.01 -5.02 -24.23
C ALA A 85 -11.63 -3.80 -23.36
N LEU A 86 -11.87 -3.87 -22.04
CA LEU A 86 -11.48 -2.82 -21.10
C LEU A 86 -9.97 -2.81 -20.79
N LEU A 87 -9.20 -3.79 -21.27
CA LEU A 87 -7.75 -3.91 -21.00
C LEU A 87 -6.98 -2.62 -21.31
N LEU A 88 -7.09 -2.11 -22.54
CA LEU A 88 -6.36 -0.91 -22.98
C LEU A 88 -6.83 0.36 -22.24
N PRO A 89 -8.14 0.65 -22.14
CA PRO A 89 -8.62 1.75 -21.31
C PRO A 89 -8.16 1.67 -19.85
N ALA A 90 -8.25 0.49 -19.23
CA ALA A 90 -7.84 0.28 -17.85
C ALA A 90 -6.33 0.46 -17.67
N ALA A 91 -5.50 0.02 -18.62
CA ALA A 91 -4.06 0.26 -18.60
C ALA A 91 -3.72 1.76 -18.59
N ILE A 92 -4.38 2.54 -19.46
CA ILE A 92 -4.14 3.97 -19.57
C ILE A 92 -4.63 4.71 -18.30
N VAL A 93 -5.86 4.45 -17.87
CA VAL A 93 -6.43 5.10 -16.68
C VAL A 93 -5.67 4.69 -15.42
N GLY A 94 -5.33 3.41 -15.28
CA GLY A 94 -4.52 2.88 -14.18
C GLY A 94 -3.14 3.55 -14.12
N PHE A 95 -2.46 3.66 -15.26
CA PHE A 95 -1.18 4.35 -15.35
C PHE A 95 -1.27 5.83 -14.96
N VAL A 96 -2.29 6.56 -15.42
CA VAL A 96 -2.51 7.96 -15.01
C VAL A 96 -2.77 8.06 -13.51
N LEU A 97 -3.62 7.18 -12.95
CA LEU A 97 -3.89 7.15 -11.52
C LEU A 97 -2.64 6.78 -10.69
N ALA A 98 -1.77 5.91 -11.21
CA ALA A 98 -0.48 5.58 -10.61
C ALA A 98 0.42 6.81 -10.55
N LEU A 99 0.59 7.52 -11.67
CA LEU A 99 1.39 8.75 -11.73
C LEU A 99 0.86 9.82 -10.76
N VAL A 100 -0.46 10.01 -10.72
CA VAL A 100 -1.08 10.95 -9.77
C VAL A 100 -0.77 10.53 -8.33
N ASN A 101 -0.92 9.26 -7.98
CA ASN A 101 -0.60 8.79 -6.63
C ASN A 101 0.89 8.96 -6.29
N ILE A 102 1.80 8.69 -7.23
CA ILE A 102 3.26 8.81 -7.04
C ILE A 102 3.66 10.26 -6.75
N PHE A 103 3.13 11.22 -7.50
CA PHE A 103 3.50 12.64 -7.33
C PHE A 103 2.69 13.36 -6.26
N LYS A 104 1.63 12.74 -5.72
CA LYS A 104 0.78 13.37 -4.69
C LYS A 104 1.45 13.31 -3.31
N LYS A 105 1.72 14.49 -2.75
CA LYS A 105 2.37 14.64 -1.43
C LYS A 105 1.58 14.05 -0.26
N LYS A 106 0.24 14.03 -0.34
CA LYS A 106 -0.66 13.51 0.70
C LYS A 106 -1.47 12.33 0.12
N PRO A 107 -1.30 11.10 0.64
CA PRO A 107 -2.08 9.95 0.21
C PRO A 107 -3.59 10.24 0.33
N SER A 108 -4.35 9.82 -0.68
CA SER A 108 -5.80 10.05 -0.72
C SER A 108 -6.51 8.70 -0.82
N PRO A 109 -7.32 8.32 0.18
CA PRO A 109 -8.01 7.03 0.18
C PRO A 109 -8.82 6.79 -1.10
N ALA A 110 -9.55 7.81 -1.57
CA ALA A 110 -10.32 7.73 -2.81
C ALA A 110 -9.44 7.40 -4.02
N LEU A 111 -8.28 8.04 -4.17
CA LEU A 111 -7.38 7.76 -5.30
C LEU A 111 -6.77 6.35 -5.22
N ILE A 112 -6.49 5.86 -4.01
CA ILE A 112 -5.93 4.52 -3.81
C ILE A 112 -6.98 3.46 -4.15
N LEU A 113 -8.21 3.63 -3.67
CA LEU A 113 -9.30 2.68 -3.94
C LEU A 113 -9.72 2.71 -5.42
N SER A 114 -9.77 3.90 -6.04
CA SER A 114 -10.00 4.02 -7.48
C SER A 114 -8.90 3.35 -8.30
N TYR A 115 -7.64 3.55 -7.91
CA TYR A 115 -6.51 2.87 -8.55
C TYR A 115 -6.62 1.34 -8.41
N ALA A 116 -6.92 0.83 -7.21
CA ALA A 116 -7.10 -0.60 -6.98
C ALA A 116 -8.22 -1.19 -7.85
N ALA A 117 -9.34 -0.49 -8.02
CA ALA A 117 -10.43 -0.94 -8.88
C ALA A 117 -10.02 -1.01 -10.35
N VAL A 118 -9.37 0.04 -10.87
CA VAL A 118 -8.94 0.12 -12.29
C VAL A 118 -7.83 -0.88 -12.59
N GLU A 119 -6.84 -1.00 -11.70
CA GLU A 119 -5.80 -2.04 -11.81
C GLU A 119 -6.40 -3.44 -11.75
N GLY A 120 -7.41 -3.65 -10.90
CA GLY A 120 -8.20 -4.88 -10.93
C GLY A 120 -8.69 -5.19 -12.34
N ILE A 121 -9.37 -4.25 -13.00
CA ILE A 121 -9.88 -4.42 -14.37
C ILE A 121 -8.75 -4.74 -15.35
N PHE A 122 -7.62 -4.03 -15.25
CA PHE A 122 -6.45 -4.29 -16.10
C PHE A 122 -5.92 -5.72 -15.91
N VAL A 123 -5.70 -6.15 -14.66
CA VAL A 123 -5.23 -7.49 -14.32
C VAL A 123 -6.23 -8.58 -14.73
N GLY A 124 -7.53 -8.33 -14.57
CA GLY A 124 -8.58 -9.24 -15.05
C GLY A 124 -8.55 -9.41 -16.57
N GLY A 125 -8.47 -8.31 -17.30
CA GLY A 125 -8.42 -8.31 -18.76
C GLY A 125 -7.17 -8.97 -19.31
N ILE A 126 -6.00 -8.73 -18.70
CA ILE A 126 -4.74 -9.34 -19.16
C ILE A 126 -4.74 -10.83 -18.87
N THR A 127 -5.32 -11.24 -17.72
CA THR A 127 -5.43 -12.66 -17.40
C THR A 127 -6.35 -13.37 -18.37
N SER A 128 -7.50 -12.79 -18.73
CA SER A 128 -8.40 -13.33 -19.77
C SER A 128 -7.70 -13.45 -21.13
N PHE A 129 -6.91 -12.43 -21.54
CA PHE A 129 -6.11 -12.48 -22.77
C PHE A 129 -5.11 -13.64 -22.79
N PHE A 130 -4.37 -13.86 -21.69
CA PHE A 130 -3.42 -14.97 -21.61
C PHE A 130 -4.11 -16.33 -21.45
N GLU A 131 -5.23 -16.41 -20.75
CA GLU A 131 -5.99 -17.65 -20.57
C GLU A 131 -6.49 -18.21 -21.92
N LEU A 132 -6.88 -17.33 -22.86
CA LEU A 132 -7.25 -17.73 -24.22
C LEU A 132 -6.09 -18.36 -25.01
N ARG A 133 -4.84 -17.93 -24.73
CA ARG A 133 -3.65 -18.40 -25.45
C ARG A 133 -2.96 -19.57 -24.74
N PHE A 134 -3.05 -19.62 -23.42
CA PHE A 134 -2.43 -20.58 -22.53
C PHE A 134 -3.45 -21.03 -21.46
N PRO A 135 -4.33 -21.99 -21.80
CA PRO A 135 -5.37 -22.45 -20.88
C PRO A 135 -4.79 -22.98 -19.56
N GLY A 136 -5.40 -22.59 -18.43
CA GLY A 136 -4.99 -22.95 -17.08
C GLY A 136 -3.99 -21.99 -16.42
N ILE A 137 -3.47 -20.99 -17.14
CA ILE A 137 -2.45 -20.07 -16.61
C ILE A 137 -2.97 -19.23 -15.44
N ALA A 138 -4.24 -18.85 -15.45
CA ALA A 138 -4.84 -18.07 -14.37
C ALA A 138 -4.86 -18.85 -13.06
N VAL A 139 -5.30 -20.12 -13.09
CA VAL A 139 -5.35 -20.98 -11.90
C VAL A 139 -3.94 -21.23 -11.38
N GLN A 140 -2.97 -21.45 -12.26
CA GLN A 140 -1.57 -21.60 -11.86
C GLN A 140 -1.02 -20.34 -11.19
N ALA A 141 -1.30 -19.15 -11.73
CA ALA A 141 -0.86 -17.88 -11.16
C ALA A 141 -1.45 -17.64 -9.76
N VAL A 142 -2.74 -17.94 -9.59
CA VAL A 142 -3.44 -17.82 -8.29
C VAL A 142 -2.84 -18.79 -7.26
N ILE A 143 -2.70 -20.07 -7.62
CA ILE A 143 -2.09 -21.08 -6.73
C ILE A 143 -0.65 -20.68 -6.38
N GLY A 144 0.15 -20.26 -7.36
CA GLY A 144 1.53 -19.83 -7.12
C GLY A 144 1.61 -18.67 -6.11
N THR A 145 0.73 -17.68 -6.24
CA THR A 145 0.64 -16.56 -5.30
C THR A 145 0.32 -17.04 -3.88
N PHE A 146 -0.70 -17.87 -3.72
CA PHE A 146 -1.09 -18.38 -2.40
C PHE A 146 -0.02 -19.28 -1.77
N VAL A 147 0.64 -20.13 -2.57
CA VAL A 147 1.73 -20.99 -2.09
C VAL A 147 2.91 -20.14 -1.61
N VAL A 148 3.36 -19.17 -2.40
CA VAL A 148 4.50 -18.31 -2.02
C VAL A 148 4.20 -17.50 -0.76
N VAL A 149 3.02 -16.89 -0.68
CA VAL A 149 2.58 -16.15 0.52
C VAL A 149 2.47 -17.08 1.72
N GLY A 150 1.81 -18.24 1.57
CA GLY A 150 1.62 -19.21 2.64
C GLY A 150 2.93 -19.77 3.19
N VAL A 151 3.86 -20.15 2.32
CA VAL A 151 5.20 -20.63 2.71
C VAL A 151 5.98 -19.54 3.42
N THR A 152 5.99 -18.32 2.88
CA THR A 152 6.69 -17.18 3.50
C THR A 152 6.12 -16.90 4.88
N LEU A 153 4.80 -16.85 5.02
CA LEU A 153 4.14 -16.62 6.30
C LEU A 153 4.43 -17.75 7.29
N ALA A 154 4.35 -19.02 6.88
CA ALA A 154 4.66 -20.16 7.73
C ALA A 154 6.12 -20.14 8.23
N LEU A 155 7.07 -19.82 7.36
CA LEU A 155 8.48 -19.72 7.73
C LEU A 155 8.75 -18.58 8.73
N PHE A 156 8.14 -17.41 8.53
CA PHE A 156 8.28 -16.28 9.46
C PHE A 156 7.51 -16.52 10.77
N ALA A 157 6.32 -17.12 10.70
CA ALA A 157 5.54 -17.50 11.88
C ALA A 157 6.27 -18.55 12.74
N SER A 158 7.06 -19.44 12.12
CA SER A 158 7.89 -20.41 12.86
C SER A 158 9.00 -19.78 13.72
N GLY A 159 9.27 -18.48 13.56
CA GLY A 159 10.29 -17.74 14.30
C GLY A 159 11.74 -18.08 13.93
N LYS A 160 11.96 -19.11 13.09
CA LYS A 160 13.28 -19.53 12.59
C LYS A 160 13.84 -18.56 11.56
N ILE A 161 12.96 -17.95 10.75
CA ILE A 161 13.34 -16.94 9.77
C ILE A 161 12.92 -15.57 10.28
N ARG A 162 13.87 -14.64 10.30
CA ARG A 162 13.65 -13.24 10.67
C ARG A 162 14.27 -12.32 9.62
N ALA A 163 13.64 -11.18 9.40
CA ALA A 163 14.22 -10.12 8.58
C ALA A 163 15.57 -9.70 9.20
N SER A 164 16.63 -9.79 8.42
CA SER A 164 17.98 -9.43 8.84
C SER A 164 18.67 -8.64 7.74
N LYS A 165 19.65 -7.81 8.11
CA LYS A 165 20.45 -7.04 7.14
C LYS A 165 21.11 -7.93 6.09
N LYS A 166 21.48 -9.17 6.47
CA LYS A 166 22.04 -10.16 5.53
C LYS A 166 20.99 -10.62 4.52
N ALA A 167 19.78 -10.99 4.98
CA ALA A 167 18.68 -11.36 4.10
C ALA A 167 18.32 -10.21 3.13
N THR A 168 18.22 -8.97 3.63
CA THR A 168 17.94 -7.81 2.78
C THR A 168 18.98 -7.61 1.67
N LYS A 169 20.28 -7.79 1.97
CA LYS A 169 21.34 -7.70 0.95
C LYS A 169 21.19 -8.79 -0.13
N VAL A 170 20.90 -10.02 0.27
CA VAL A 170 20.68 -11.13 -0.67
C VAL A 170 19.48 -10.85 -1.58
N PHE A 171 18.35 -10.44 -1.00
CA PHE A 171 17.16 -10.10 -1.78
C PHE A 171 17.38 -8.89 -2.68
N LEU A 172 18.12 -7.87 -2.23
CA LEU A 172 18.45 -6.72 -3.06
C LEU A 172 19.26 -7.13 -4.30
N ILE A 173 20.29 -7.95 -4.12
CA ILE A 173 21.10 -8.48 -5.24
C ILE A 173 20.23 -9.29 -6.19
N ALA A 174 19.37 -10.16 -5.67
CA ALA A 174 18.46 -10.96 -6.48
C ALA A 174 17.48 -10.08 -7.29
N MET A 175 16.83 -9.09 -6.65
CA MET A 175 15.91 -8.17 -7.31
C MET A 175 16.59 -7.33 -8.38
N VAL A 176 17.74 -6.72 -8.07
CA VAL A 176 18.48 -5.89 -9.04
C VAL A 176 19.02 -6.73 -10.18
N GLY A 177 19.58 -7.91 -9.89
CA GLY A 177 20.06 -8.85 -10.92
C GLY A 177 18.94 -9.26 -11.88
N TYR A 178 17.77 -9.62 -11.34
CA TYR A 178 16.60 -9.98 -12.15
C TYR A 178 16.03 -8.80 -12.93
N LEU A 179 16.04 -7.59 -12.35
CA LEU A 179 15.62 -6.37 -13.04
C LEU A 179 16.52 -6.07 -14.24
N VAL A 180 17.85 -6.08 -14.04
CA VAL A 180 18.82 -5.85 -15.11
C VAL A 180 18.67 -6.90 -16.21
N PHE A 181 18.57 -8.17 -15.84
CA PHE A 181 18.27 -9.25 -16.80
C PHE A 181 16.97 -8.98 -17.56
N SER A 182 15.91 -8.57 -16.87
CA SER A 182 14.62 -8.29 -17.50
C SER A 182 14.66 -7.13 -18.48
N VAL A 183 15.40 -6.06 -18.17
CA VAL A 183 15.60 -4.92 -19.08
C VAL A 183 16.40 -5.34 -20.31
N ILE A 184 17.49 -6.10 -20.13
CA ILE A 184 18.28 -6.63 -21.25
C ILE A 184 17.38 -7.52 -22.14
N ASN A 185 16.58 -8.39 -21.54
CA ASN A 185 15.66 -9.25 -22.28
C ASN A 185 14.66 -8.44 -23.11
N VAL A 186 14.07 -7.39 -22.54
CA VAL A 186 13.16 -6.50 -23.28
C VAL A 186 13.88 -5.81 -24.44
N ILE A 187 15.11 -5.32 -24.23
CA ILE A 187 15.91 -4.71 -25.31
C ILE A 187 16.16 -5.71 -26.44
N LEU A 188 16.55 -6.95 -26.13
CA LEU A 188 16.78 -8.00 -27.12
C LEU A 188 15.51 -8.38 -27.89
N MET A 189 14.35 -8.41 -27.21
CA MET A 189 13.06 -8.62 -27.86
C MET A 189 12.70 -7.45 -28.79
N LEU A 190 12.99 -6.21 -28.39
CA LEU A 190 12.71 -5.01 -29.19
C LEU A 190 13.63 -4.88 -30.42
N THR A 191 14.90 -5.31 -30.30
CA THR A 191 15.85 -5.29 -31.43
C THR A 191 15.71 -6.47 -32.37
N GLY A 192 14.83 -7.45 -32.05
CA GLY A 192 14.63 -8.66 -32.85
C GLY A 192 15.76 -9.69 -32.72
N ALA A 193 16.64 -9.54 -31.73
CA ALA A 193 17.71 -10.50 -31.47
C ALA A 193 17.19 -11.85 -30.92
N THR A 194 15.94 -11.88 -30.43
CA THR A 194 15.23 -13.09 -30.00
C THR A 194 13.89 -13.19 -30.73
N THR A 195 13.54 -14.38 -31.22
CA THR A 195 12.26 -14.65 -31.91
C THR A 195 11.17 -15.20 -31.00
N ASP A 196 11.51 -15.58 -29.77
CA ASP A 196 10.59 -16.20 -28.82
C ASP A 196 9.67 -15.16 -28.15
N ALA A 197 8.44 -15.58 -27.87
CA ALA A 197 7.40 -14.71 -27.31
C ALA A 197 7.76 -14.09 -25.94
N PHE A 198 8.69 -14.71 -25.21
CA PHE A 198 9.16 -14.25 -23.89
C PHE A 198 10.66 -13.89 -23.88
N GLY A 199 11.30 -13.81 -25.04
CA GLY A 199 12.73 -13.53 -25.19
C GLY A 199 13.59 -14.73 -24.76
N LEU A 200 14.64 -14.48 -23.98
CA LEU A 200 15.54 -15.50 -23.43
C LEU A 200 14.90 -16.37 -22.34
N ARG A 201 13.64 -16.10 -21.99
CA ARG A 201 12.86 -16.85 -21.01
C ARG A 201 12.10 -17.92 -21.79
N SER A 202 12.42 -19.19 -21.56
CA SER A 202 11.67 -20.33 -22.09
C SER A 202 10.43 -20.61 -21.25
#